data_AF-A0AAD3X446-F1
#
_entry.id   AF-A0AAD3X446-F1
#
_cell.length_a   1.000
_cell.length_b   1.000
_cell.length_c   1.000
_cell.angle_alpha   90.00
_cell.angle_beta   90.00
_cell.angle_gamma   90.00
#
_symmetry.space_group_name_H-M   'P 1'
#
loop_
_entity.id
_entity.type
_entity.pdbx_description
1 polymer ?
#
loop_
_entity_poly.entity_id
_entity_poly.type
_entity_poly.pdbx_seq_one_letter_code
_entity_poly.pdbx_strand_id
1 'polypeptide(L)'
;MLGGVDSDTAWRSATVLMAFLIAIPSLWMPLTVARIFHRARAGYALLLLPPLMWLLNNGTVLVGTEFGITDEVSGDRVSLPLGMVASLTFLGLSVALLFTTYRLTRGRLVGATAVILLLAAVAGTFGWLAGVSVALSAPVLWWRNLPQRRRAIPAVLVAIVLSAGAVGAHSASVWAASSISAPDTTQASIWEDLYAGLAYPQPMLDRESATGVTVADAEAVRGSSDRAHELFLETAANDPGGFAATLFQKALATLKHYGAMIIVIIVGLVLALTRRAHQSRSLFDALMIAVPAIVLGLGYAAATMPVTQNFSVLSAGLSSLVALSLGGLVWSVTSMPSHVRSVERGRISSRGSSFISPLAPSGAGVELSVVVPTRNGADVLPETLAELGAELGADDEIIVVENGSTDQTTAIVEEIARTWQHASKLVLIHSSPGLGEALRTGTLASRGRRLLLTADDLPFGFTDLRGFRALPPETAVAIGSKAHPASVVVRGRARMIQSRIFRFLRESLLQSKVGDSQGTLWVDGAWGREFARLSREDGLMWTTELVLAAEQQGHEVDEVPVSLVERHETGTSRFRPGDAIRSVIGFVRLAIYKDDYCNEDWERSTRPDTATVEA
;
A
#
# COMPACT_ATOMS: atom_id res chain seq x y z
N MET A 1 -3.25 -20.31 46.00
CA MET A 1 -3.25 -21.68 45.43
C MET A 1 -3.22 -21.59 43.90
N LEU A 2 -2.04 -21.56 43.30
CA LEU A 2 -1.78 -22.02 41.92
C LEU A 2 -0.37 -22.65 41.93
N GLY A 3 -0.20 -23.68 42.76
CA GLY A 3 0.86 -24.66 42.55
C GLY A 3 0.31 -25.69 41.57
N GLY A 4 0.85 -25.75 40.35
CA GLY A 4 0.57 -26.84 39.42
C GLY A 4 -0.02 -26.47 38.04
N VAL A 5 0.19 -25.27 37.51
CA VAL A 5 0.12 -25.09 36.04
C VAL A 5 1.56 -25.17 35.53
N ASP A 6 1.88 -26.22 34.77
CA ASP A 6 3.20 -26.41 34.14
C ASP A 6 3.65 -25.10 33.50
N SER A 7 4.72 -24.50 34.04
CA SER A 7 5.29 -23.23 33.58
C SER A 7 5.46 -23.22 32.05
N ASP A 8 5.86 -24.35 31.47
CA ASP A 8 6.03 -24.53 30.03
C ASP A 8 4.75 -24.32 29.20
N THR A 9 3.56 -24.66 29.72
CA THR A 9 2.30 -24.50 28.98
C THR A 9 1.86 -23.03 28.90
N ALA A 10 2.04 -22.27 29.99
CA ALA A 10 1.81 -20.83 30.03
C ALA A 10 2.81 -20.08 29.12
N TRP A 11 4.07 -20.52 29.08
CA TRP A 11 5.07 -19.97 28.15
C TRP A 11 4.74 -20.28 26.68
N ARG A 12 4.22 -21.47 26.37
CA ARG A 12 3.81 -21.83 24.99
C ARG A 12 2.64 -20.98 24.49
N SER A 13 1.58 -20.81 25.28
CA SER A 13 0.42 -19.99 24.89
C SER A 13 0.79 -18.51 24.76
N ALA A 14 1.63 -18.01 25.66
CA ALA A 14 2.21 -16.67 25.61
C ALA A 14 3.04 -16.43 24.33
N THR A 15 3.89 -17.39 23.96
CA THR A 15 4.70 -17.33 22.73
C THR A 15 3.82 -17.27 21.48
N VAL A 16 2.76 -18.09 21.43
CA VAL A 16 1.80 -18.08 20.31
C VAL A 16 1.09 -16.73 20.20
N LEU A 17 0.63 -16.17 21.32
CA LEU A 17 -0.01 -14.84 21.33
C LEU A 17 0.93 -13.75 20.81
N MET A 18 2.20 -13.75 21.25
CA MET A 18 3.20 -12.79 20.77
C MET A 18 3.49 -12.97 19.28
N ALA A 19 3.61 -14.20 18.80
CA ALA A 19 3.79 -14.49 17.38
C ALA A 19 2.62 -13.93 16.53
N PHE A 20 1.38 -14.03 17.01
CA PHE A 20 0.23 -13.43 16.34
C PHE A 20 0.31 -11.89 16.29
N LEU A 21 0.68 -11.23 17.40
CA LEU A 21 0.78 -9.77 17.44
C LEU A 21 1.87 -9.22 16.51
N ILE A 22 2.96 -9.97 16.25
CA ILE A 22 3.97 -9.62 15.23
C ILE A 22 3.46 -9.90 13.81
N ALA A 23 2.79 -11.04 13.63
CA ALA A 23 2.32 -11.48 12.32
C ALA A 23 1.25 -10.53 11.76
N ILE A 24 0.41 -9.97 12.63
CA ILE A 24 -0.71 -9.08 12.24
C ILE A 24 -0.22 -7.85 11.45
N PRO A 25 0.71 -7.00 11.95
CA PRO A 25 1.29 -5.90 11.16
C PRO A 25 1.94 -6.38 9.86
N SER A 26 2.55 -7.56 9.86
CA SER A 26 3.21 -8.13 8.68
C SER A 26 2.23 -8.42 7.53
N LEU A 27 0.92 -8.53 7.81
CA LEU A 27 -0.12 -8.69 6.78
C LEU A 27 -0.36 -7.43 5.95
N TRP A 28 -0.23 -6.24 6.54
CA TRP A 28 -0.54 -4.97 5.86
C TRP A 28 0.64 -4.02 5.72
N MET A 29 1.71 -4.18 6.47
CA MET A 29 2.91 -3.35 6.33
C MET A 29 3.46 -3.38 4.91
N PRO A 30 3.58 -4.53 4.21
CA PRO A 30 3.96 -4.56 2.79
C PRO A 30 3.07 -3.68 1.92
N LEU A 31 1.76 -3.75 2.12
CA LEU A 31 0.80 -2.93 1.39
C LEU A 31 0.94 -1.44 1.74
N THR A 32 1.14 -1.13 3.01
CA THR A 32 1.30 0.23 3.53
C THR A 32 2.52 0.90 2.92
N VAL A 33 3.68 0.22 2.96
CA VAL A 33 4.92 0.68 2.35
C VAL A 33 4.78 0.81 0.84
N ALA A 34 4.17 -0.18 0.16
CA ALA A 34 3.92 -0.09 -1.27
C ALA A 34 3.07 1.13 -1.64
N ARG A 35 2.08 1.49 -0.82
CA ARG A 35 1.23 2.66 -1.03
C ARG A 35 1.97 3.98 -0.78
N ILE A 36 2.78 4.06 0.25
CA ILE A 36 3.59 5.26 0.57
C ILE A 36 4.53 5.61 -0.57
N PHE A 37 5.21 4.61 -1.14
CA PHE A 37 6.15 4.78 -2.24
C PHE A 37 5.51 4.68 -3.63
N HIS A 38 4.19 4.44 -3.68
CA HIS A 38 3.43 4.16 -4.89
C HIS A 38 4.00 3.00 -5.75
N ARG A 39 4.72 2.05 -5.13
CA ARG A 39 5.38 0.92 -5.82
C ARG A 39 5.31 -0.38 -5.03
N ALA A 40 4.81 -1.45 -5.65
CA ALA A 40 4.71 -2.77 -5.01
C ALA A 40 6.06 -3.34 -4.55
N ARG A 41 7.13 -3.10 -5.33
CA ARG A 41 8.50 -3.55 -5.00
C ARG A 41 8.98 -3.01 -3.64
N ALA A 42 8.61 -1.77 -3.29
CA ALA A 42 8.92 -1.19 -1.99
C ALA A 42 8.24 -1.96 -0.86
N GLY A 43 7.02 -2.46 -1.09
CA GLY A 43 6.31 -3.31 -0.14
C GLY A 43 6.93 -4.70 0.03
N TYR A 44 7.31 -5.36 -1.08
CA TYR A 44 7.96 -6.68 -1.04
C TYR A 44 9.29 -6.67 -0.30
N ALA A 45 9.95 -5.50 -0.20
CA ALA A 45 11.14 -5.33 0.61
C ALA A 45 10.95 -5.80 2.05
N LEU A 46 9.72 -5.72 2.58
CA LEU A 46 9.41 -6.15 3.95
C LEU A 46 9.49 -7.66 4.16
N LEU A 47 9.58 -8.48 3.11
CA LEU A 47 9.95 -9.89 3.24
C LEU A 47 11.37 -10.06 3.81
N LEU A 48 12.24 -9.07 3.60
CA LEU A 48 13.59 -9.02 4.16
C LEU A 48 13.63 -8.40 5.56
N LEU A 49 12.50 -7.91 6.10
CA LEU A 49 12.49 -7.24 7.40
C LEU A 49 12.94 -8.16 8.54
N PRO A 50 12.45 -9.41 8.69
CA PRO A 50 12.93 -10.29 9.76
C PRO A 50 14.44 -10.59 9.73
N PRO A 51 15.06 -11.03 8.61
CA PRO A 51 16.51 -11.26 8.57
C PRO A 51 17.32 -9.98 8.71
N LEU A 52 16.79 -8.84 8.24
CA LEU A 52 17.45 -7.54 8.45
C LEU A 52 17.43 -7.15 9.93
N MET A 53 16.31 -7.29 10.62
CA MET A 53 16.23 -7.01 12.06
C MET A 53 17.16 -7.91 12.88
N TRP A 54 17.24 -9.19 12.52
CA TRP A 54 18.20 -10.12 13.11
C TRP A 54 19.64 -9.61 12.99
N LEU A 55 20.04 -9.12 11.81
CA LEU A 55 21.38 -8.57 11.58
C LEU A 55 21.61 -7.25 12.33
N LEU A 56 20.61 -6.36 12.34
CA LEU A 56 20.72 -5.03 12.94
C LEU A 56 20.73 -5.06 14.47
N ASN A 57 20.16 -6.11 15.07
CA ASN A 57 20.03 -6.23 16.52
C ASN A 57 20.79 -7.44 17.09
N ASN A 58 22.01 -7.68 16.60
CA ASN A 58 22.96 -8.67 17.11
C ASN A 58 22.36 -10.08 17.31
N GLY A 59 21.57 -10.54 16.35
CA GLY A 59 20.99 -11.88 16.36
C GLY A 59 19.58 -11.98 16.96
N THR A 60 18.95 -10.86 17.29
CA THR A 60 17.57 -10.82 17.78
C THR A 60 16.61 -10.22 16.74
N VAL A 61 15.44 -10.84 16.58
CA VAL A 61 14.41 -10.37 15.64
C VAL A 61 13.50 -9.38 16.36
N LEU A 62 13.98 -8.14 16.58
CA LEU A 62 13.15 -7.07 17.15
C LEU A 62 12.20 -6.50 16.09
N VAL A 63 11.15 -7.24 15.72
CA VAL A 63 10.01 -6.66 14.98
C VAL A 63 8.91 -6.36 15.98
N GLY A 64 9.14 -5.36 16.83
CA GLY A 64 8.18 -4.98 17.87
C GLY A 64 7.96 -6.06 18.95
N THR A 65 8.84 -7.05 19.12
CA THR A 65 8.77 -8.01 20.24
C THR A 65 10.09 -8.24 20.91
N GLU A 66 10.08 -8.10 22.24
CA GLU A 66 11.20 -8.46 23.12
C GLU A 66 10.92 -9.73 23.92
N PHE A 67 9.73 -10.34 23.76
CA PHE A 67 9.28 -11.48 24.56
C PHE A 67 10.24 -12.68 24.45
N GLY A 68 10.67 -13.20 25.60
CA GLY A 68 11.53 -14.38 25.68
C GLY A 68 13.00 -14.15 25.33
N ILE A 69 13.40 -12.91 25.02
CA ILE A 69 14.80 -12.54 24.78
C ILE A 69 15.51 -12.32 26.13
N THR A 70 16.79 -12.68 26.18
CA THR A 70 17.73 -12.42 27.29
C THR A 70 18.97 -11.76 26.73
N ASP A 71 19.68 -10.98 27.56
CA ASP A 71 20.94 -10.30 27.24
C ASP A 71 21.95 -10.59 28.37
N GLU A 72 23.24 -10.44 28.12
CA GLU A 72 24.31 -10.40 29.15
C GLU A 72 23.99 -9.43 30.31
N VAL A 73 23.24 -8.35 30.05
CA VAL A 73 22.81 -7.37 31.08
C VAL A 73 21.61 -7.86 31.92
N SER A 74 20.78 -8.75 31.38
CA SER A 74 19.57 -9.28 32.03
C SER A 74 19.41 -10.76 31.70
N GLY A 75 19.95 -11.62 32.58
CA GLY A 75 19.87 -13.08 32.44
C GLY A 75 18.45 -13.64 32.49
N ASP A 76 17.49 -12.86 32.96
CA ASP A 76 16.08 -13.24 33.02
C ASP A 76 15.35 -12.94 31.70
N ARG A 77 14.52 -13.90 31.26
CA ARG A 77 13.68 -13.76 30.07
C ARG A 77 12.68 -12.64 30.26
N VAL A 78 12.54 -11.78 29.25
CA VAL A 78 11.47 -10.77 29.20
C VAL A 78 10.10 -11.45 29.38
N SER A 79 9.37 -11.02 30.41
CA SER A 79 8.05 -11.57 30.76
C SER A 79 6.97 -11.16 29.75
N LEU A 80 5.85 -11.90 29.74
CA LEU A 80 4.76 -11.69 28.78
C LEU A 80 4.17 -10.27 28.79
N PRO A 81 3.85 -9.65 29.96
CA PRO A 81 3.32 -8.29 30.00
C PRO A 81 4.26 -7.26 29.38
N LEU A 82 5.58 -7.47 29.46
CA LEU A 82 6.59 -6.56 28.94
C LEU A 82 6.75 -6.71 27.42
N GLY A 83 6.73 -7.94 26.90
CA GLY A 83 6.71 -8.19 25.46
C GLY A 83 5.47 -7.59 24.76
N MET A 84 4.35 -7.50 25.47
CA MET A 84 3.11 -6.88 24.97
C MET A 84 3.26 -5.36 24.72
N VAL A 85 4.10 -4.66 25.49
CA VAL A 85 4.32 -3.21 25.36
C VAL A 85 4.87 -2.86 23.97
N ALA A 86 5.97 -3.50 23.54
CA ALA A 86 6.54 -3.29 22.22
C ALA A 86 5.56 -3.69 21.10
N SER A 87 4.89 -4.84 21.28
CA SER A 87 4.02 -5.44 20.25
C SER A 87 2.81 -4.58 19.97
N LEU A 88 2.13 -4.14 21.03
CA LEU A 88 0.93 -3.32 20.94
C LEU A 88 1.26 -1.90 20.46
N THR A 89 2.42 -1.37 20.85
CA THR A 89 2.93 -0.10 20.31
C THR A 89 3.16 -0.21 18.80
N PHE A 90 3.91 -1.21 18.35
CA PHE A 90 4.19 -1.42 16.93
C PHE A 90 2.90 -1.68 16.13
N LEU A 91 1.98 -2.48 16.66
CA LEU A 91 0.66 -2.70 16.09
C LEU A 91 -0.09 -1.39 15.92
N GLY A 92 -0.20 -0.58 16.97
CA GLY A 92 -0.89 0.71 16.96
C GLY A 92 -0.29 1.69 15.95
N LEU A 93 1.04 1.83 15.93
CA LEU A 93 1.74 2.68 14.96
C LEU A 93 1.53 2.19 13.51
N SER A 94 1.57 0.87 13.27
CA SER A 94 1.37 0.28 11.94
C SER A 94 -0.05 0.49 11.41
N VAL A 95 -1.08 0.39 12.28
CA VAL A 95 -2.48 0.66 11.92
C VAL A 95 -2.68 2.14 11.62
N ALA A 96 -2.12 3.03 12.45
CA ALA A 96 -2.16 4.47 12.21
C ALA A 96 -1.52 4.82 10.86
N LEU A 97 -0.36 4.23 10.58
CA LEU A 97 0.34 4.41 9.31
C LEU A 97 -0.49 3.91 8.13
N LEU A 98 -1.10 2.72 8.22
CA LEU A 98 -2.00 2.18 7.21
C LEU A 98 -3.14 3.17 6.89
N PHE A 99 -3.79 3.71 7.92
CA PHE A 99 -4.90 4.66 7.75
C PHE A 99 -4.48 5.98 7.07
N THR A 100 -3.23 6.44 7.23
CA THR A 100 -2.74 7.62 6.48
C THR A 100 -2.69 7.40 4.97
N THR A 101 -2.63 6.15 4.51
CA THR A 101 -2.60 5.81 3.08
C THR A 101 -3.97 5.90 2.40
N TYR A 102 -5.06 6.07 3.15
CA TYR A 102 -6.41 6.19 2.63
C TYR A 102 -6.93 7.63 2.74
N ARG A 103 -7.75 8.05 1.76
CA ARG A 103 -8.60 9.23 1.91
C ARG A 103 -9.88 8.83 2.67
N LEU A 104 -9.98 9.24 3.92
CA LEU A 104 -11.09 8.86 4.80
C LEU A 104 -12.20 9.91 4.74
N THR A 105 -13.45 9.46 4.54
CA THR A 105 -14.63 10.30 4.75
C THR A 105 -14.79 10.60 6.24
N ARG A 106 -15.56 11.64 6.62
CA ARG A 106 -15.70 12.06 8.03
C ARG A 106 -16.08 10.91 8.97
N GLY A 107 -17.06 10.08 8.59
CA GLY A 107 -17.47 8.91 9.40
C GLY A 107 -16.37 7.86 9.52
N ARG A 108 -15.64 7.58 8.44
CA ARG A 108 -14.50 6.64 8.45
C ARG A 108 -13.31 7.19 9.24
N LEU A 109 -13.10 8.50 9.24
CA LEU A 109 -12.05 9.16 10.04
C LEU A 109 -12.33 9.03 11.54
N VAL A 110 -13.57 9.23 11.96
CA VAL A 110 -13.99 9.00 13.35
C VAL A 110 -13.81 7.53 13.73
N GLY A 111 -14.23 6.60 12.87
CA GLY A 111 -14.02 5.17 13.09
C GLY A 111 -12.54 4.78 13.21
N ALA A 112 -11.69 5.27 12.30
CA ALA A 112 -10.24 5.04 12.33
C ALA A 112 -9.60 5.60 13.61
N THR A 113 -10.05 6.78 14.06
CA THR A 113 -9.60 7.40 15.32
C THR A 113 -10.00 6.55 16.51
N ALA A 114 -11.25 6.06 16.56
CA ALA A 114 -11.73 5.19 17.62
C ALA A 114 -10.93 3.88 17.70
N VAL A 115 -10.55 3.30 16.56
CA VAL A 115 -9.67 2.11 16.51
C VAL A 115 -8.29 2.42 17.09
N ILE A 116 -7.67 3.57 16.73
CA ILE A 116 -6.37 3.96 17.30
C ILE A 116 -6.48 4.19 18.81
N LEU A 117 -7.52 4.88 19.27
CA LEU A 117 -7.72 5.14 20.70
C LEU A 117 -8.00 3.84 21.49
N LEU A 118 -8.71 2.88 20.89
CA LEU A 118 -8.90 1.56 21.49
C LEU A 118 -7.56 0.81 21.61
N LEU A 119 -6.74 0.80 20.55
CA LEU A 119 -5.41 0.20 20.59
C LEU A 119 -4.50 0.91 21.60
N ALA A 120 -4.59 2.23 21.71
CA ALA A 120 -3.88 3.01 22.72
C ALA A 120 -4.34 2.67 24.14
N ALA A 121 -5.64 2.50 24.38
CA ALA A 121 -6.17 2.09 25.68
C ALA A 121 -5.67 0.69 26.07
N VAL A 122 -5.72 -0.26 25.13
CA VAL A 122 -5.19 -1.63 25.33
C VAL A 122 -3.69 -1.62 25.56
N ALA A 123 -2.91 -0.85 24.79
CA ALA A 123 -1.47 -0.71 25.04
C ALA A 123 -1.19 -0.07 26.41
N GLY A 124 -2.00 0.91 26.81
CA GLY A 124 -1.94 1.62 28.08
C GLY A 124 -2.13 0.73 29.31
N THR A 125 -2.87 -0.38 29.20
CA THR A 125 -3.02 -1.33 30.32
C THR A 125 -1.74 -2.09 30.63
N PHE A 126 -0.83 -2.20 29.65
CA PHE A 126 0.48 -2.85 29.81
C PHE A 126 1.61 -1.85 30.04
N GLY A 127 1.47 -0.63 29.52
CA GLY A 127 2.41 0.47 29.78
C GLY A 127 1.86 1.81 29.32
N TRP A 128 1.86 2.80 30.21
CA TRP A 128 1.31 4.13 29.93
C TRP A 128 2.00 4.82 28.73
N LEU A 129 3.32 4.66 28.59
CA LEU A 129 4.10 5.18 27.47
C LEU A 129 3.66 4.59 26.12
N ALA A 130 3.32 3.30 26.10
CA ALA A 130 2.81 2.61 24.92
C ALA A 130 1.48 3.23 24.48
N GLY A 131 0.56 3.38 25.45
CA GLY A 131 -0.74 3.97 25.21
C GLY A 131 -0.63 5.40 24.68
N VAL A 132 0.15 6.26 25.34
CA VAL A 132 0.36 7.66 24.93
C VAL A 132 1.00 7.74 23.55
N SER A 133 2.00 6.91 23.26
CA SER A 133 2.69 6.91 21.95
C SER A 133 1.75 6.56 20.80
N VAL A 134 0.93 5.52 20.96
CA VAL A 134 -0.06 5.12 19.94
C VAL A 134 -1.14 6.19 19.80
N ALA A 135 -1.62 6.73 20.91
CA ALA A 135 -2.61 7.79 20.95
C ALA A 135 -2.20 9.05 20.18
N LEU A 136 -0.93 9.48 20.32
CA LEU A 136 -0.37 10.66 19.66
C LEU A 136 -0.23 10.51 18.13
N SER A 137 -0.49 9.32 17.58
CA SER A 137 -0.60 9.11 16.13
C SER A 137 -1.94 9.59 15.54
N ALA A 138 -3.02 9.63 16.34
CA ALA A 138 -4.35 10.00 15.88
C ALA A 138 -4.45 11.42 15.27
N PRO A 139 -3.82 12.48 15.84
CA PRO A 139 -3.81 13.82 15.24
C PRO A 139 -3.28 13.84 13.80
N VAL A 140 -2.33 12.97 13.45
CA VAL A 140 -1.75 12.89 12.10
C VAL A 140 -2.81 12.50 11.08
N LEU A 141 -3.73 11.58 11.43
CA LEU A 141 -4.85 11.21 10.55
C LEU A 141 -5.76 12.38 10.22
N TRP A 142 -6.06 13.20 11.24
CA TRP A 142 -6.91 14.37 11.07
C TRP A 142 -6.20 15.46 10.26
N TRP A 143 -4.91 15.68 10.51
CA TRP A 143 -4.08 16.59 9.73
C TRP A 143 -4.08 16.23 8.24
N ARG A 144 -3.99 14.93 7.92
CA ARG A 144 -3.98 14.39 6.56
C ARG A 144 -5.31 14.56 5.83
N ASN A 145 -6.43 14.38 6.53
CA ASN A 145 -7.76 14.33 5.91
C ASN A 145 -8.55 15.65 5.99
N LEU A 146 -8.06 16.66 6.71
CA LEU A 146 -8.69 17.98 6.80
C LEU A 146 -8.14 19.00 5.79
N PRO A 147 -9.02 19.88 5.26
CA PRO A 147 -8.59 21.00 4.43
C PRO A 147 -7.70 21.96 5.23
N GLN A 148 -6.76 22.60 4.53
CA GLN A 148 -5.65 23.39 5.11
C GLN A 148 -6.12 24.47 6.10
N ARG A 149 -7.32 25.04 5.92
CA ARG A 149 -7.93 26.04 6.82
C ARG A 149 -8.40 25.51 8.19
N ARG A 150 -8.53 24.19 8.38
CA ARG A 150 -9.06 23.58 9.62
C ARG A 150 -8.06 22.69 10.37
N ARG A 151 -6.78 22.73 9.98
CA ARG A 151 -5.72 21.87 10.52
C ARG A 151 -5.35 22.14 11.99
N ALA A 152 -5.73 23.28 12.55
CA ALA A 152 -5.37 23.67 13.93
C ALA A 152 -6.29 23.06 15.02
N ILE A 153 -7.47 22.57 14.67
CA ILE A 153 -8.52 22.18 15.64
C ILE A 153 -8.37 20.73 16.19
N PRO A 154 -7.92 19.72 15.42
CA PRO A 154 -7.82 18.33 15.92
C PRO A 154 -6.63 18.08 16.86
N ALA A 155 -5.52 18.79 16.67
CA ALA A 155 -4.30 18.56 17.43
C ALA A 155 -4.46 18.93 18.92
N VAL A 156 -5.24 19.96 19.22
CA VAL A 156 -5.51 20.43 20.58
C VAL A 156 -6.58 19.57 21.25
N LEU A 157 -7.65 19.21 20.55
CA LEU A 157 -8.74 18.38 21.09
C LEU A 157 -8.29 16.94 21.39
N VAL A 158 -7.46 16.34 20.54
CA VAL A 158 -6.90 15.01 20.80
C VAL A 158 -5.84 15.06 21.90
N ALA A 159 -4.98 16.09 21.96
CA ALA A 159 -4.05 16.26 23.07
C ALA A 159 -4.76 16.41 24.43
N ILE A 160 -5.89 17.13 24.49
CA ILE A 160 -6.72 17.31 25.69
C ILE A 160 -7.45 16.01 26.07
N VAL A 161 -8.00 15.27 25.11
CA VAL A 161 -8.67 13.99 25.37
C VAL A 161 -7.68 12.90 25.80
N LEU A 162 -6.44 12.94 25.30
CA LEU A 162 -5.38 12.01 25.69
C LEU A 162 -4.78 12.31 27.06
N SER A 163 -4.68 13.57 27.46
CA SER A 163 -4.31 13.94 28.82
C SER A 163 -5.45 13.63 29.81
N ALA A 164 -6.72 13.74 29.42
CA ALA A 164 -7.85 13.32 30.24
C ALA A 164 -8.01 11.77 30.32
N GLY A 165 -7.72 11.05 29.23
CA GLY A 165 -7.83 9.58 29.15
C GLY A 165 -6.68 8.82 29.82
N ALA A 166 -5.44 9.34 29.74
CA ALA A 166 -4.29 8.75 30.43
C ALA A 166 -4.40 8.89 31.97
N VAL A 167 -4.95 10.02 32.45
CA VAL A 167 -5.27 10.23 33.88
C VAL A 167 -6.45 9.35 34.32
N GLY A 168 -7.45 9.15 33.46
CA GLY A 168 -8.61 8.28 33.71
C GLY A 168 -8.28 6.78 33.74
N ALA A 169 -7.35 6.32 32.90
CA ALA A 169 -6.93 4.92 32.86
C ALA A 169 -6.01 4.55 34.02
N HIS A 170 -5.17 5.47 34.49
CA HIS A 170 -4.39 5.29 35.71
C HIS A 170 -5.28 5.20 36.96
N SER A 171 -6.39 5.93 36.99
CA SER A 171 -7.39 5.85 38.06
C SER A 171 -8.31 4.61 37.95
N ALA A 172 -8.57 4.11 36.73
CA ALA A 172 -9.29 2.85 36.51
C ALA A 172 -8.42 1.60 36.79
N SER A 173 -7.10 1.65 36.57
CA SER A 173 -6.18 0.57 36.94
C SER A 173 -6.01 0.45 38.46
N VAL A 174 -6.10 1.56 39.21
CA VAL A 174 -6.22 1.55 40.68
C VAL A 174 -7.51 0.87 41.14
N TRP A 175 -8.61 1.03 40.39
CA TRP A 175 -9.90 0.41 40.69
C TRP A 175 -10.00 -1.08 40.28
N ALA A 176 -9.27 -1.50 39.23
CA ALA A 176 -9.17 -2.90 38.84
C ALA A 176 -8.18 -3.68 39.73
N ALA A 177 -7.11 -3.04 40.22
CA ALA A 177 -6.15 -3.61 41.17
C ALA A 177 -6.78 -4.01 42.52
N SER A 178 -7.95 -3.44 42.89
CA SER A 178 -8.73 -3.89 44.05
C SER A 178 -9.51 -5.20 43.86
N SER A 179 -9.43 -5.88 42.70
CA SER A 179 -10.33 -7.02 42.38
C SER A 179 -9.66 -8.34 41.96
N ILE A 180 -8.34 -8.40 41.74
CA ILE A 180 -7.62 -9.66 41.47
C ILE A 180 -6.30 -9.62 42.25
N SER A 181 -6.13 -10.56 43.20
CA SER A 181 -4.87 -10.75 43.93
C SER A 181 -3.77 -11.21 42.96
N ALA A 182 -3.01 -10.25 42.41
CA ALA A 182 -1.76 -10.53 41.73
C ALA A 182 -0.73 -11.06 42.76
N PRO A 183 0.14 -12.02 42.39
CA PRO A 183 1.27 -12.40 43.24
C PRO A 183 2.18 -11.17 43.41
N ASP A 184 2.85 -11.07 44.57
CA ASP A 184 3.84 -10.04 44.98
C ASP A 184 4.96 -9.84 43.95
N THR A 185 4.61 -9.30 42.80
CA THR A 185 5.52 -8.59 41.90
C THR A 185 5.27 -7.15 42.24
N THR A 186 6.11 -6.61 43.13
CA THR A 186 6.14 -5.20 43.49
C THR A 186 6.09 -4.38 42.21
N GLN A 187 4.94 -3.76 41.92
CA GLN A 187 4.86 -2.70 40.93
C GLN A 187 5.75 -1.58 41.48
N ALA A 188 7.00 -1.54 41.04
CA ALA A 188 7.90 -0.45 41.36
C ALA A 188 7.21 0.84 40.91
N SER A 189 7.07 1.78 41.85
CA SER A 189 6.58 3.12 41.52
C SER A 189 7.45 3.74 40.42
N ILE A 190 6.88 4.62 39.58
CA ILE A 190 7.65 5.40 38.59
C ILE A 190 8.86 6.07 39.26
N TRP A 191 8.72 6.50 40.52
CA TRP A 191 9.80 7.09 41.29
C TRP A 191 10.91 6.11 41.67
N GLU A 192 10.57 4.85 41.95
CA GLU A 192 11.56 3.79 42.17
C GLU A 192 12.35 3.52 40.90
N ASP A 193 11.70 3.46 39.74
CA ASP A 193 12.35 3.27 38.44
C ASP A 193 13.24 4.46 38.02
N LEU A 194 12.78 5.69 38.31
CA LEU A 194 13.53 6.91 38.03
C LEU A 194 14.75 7.04 38.95
N TYR A 195 14.61 6.76 40.24
CA TYR A 195 15.72 6.76 41.19
C TYR A 195 16.71 5.65 40.89
N ALA A 196 16.22 4.43 40.61
CA ALA A 196 17.04 3.33 40.15
C ALA A 196 17.77 3.65 38.84
N GLY A 197 17.17 4.46 37.97
CA GLY A 197 17.80 4.96 36.75
C GLY A 197 19.00 5.89 36.98
N LEU A 198 19.20 6.43 38.19
CA LEU A 198 20.42 7.15 38.55
C LEU A 198 21.59 6.21 38.84
N ALA A 199 21.33 4.93 39.07
CA ALA A 199 22.32 3.87 39.19
C ALA A 199 22.57 3.18 37.84
N TYR A 200 23.81 2.73 37.61
CA TYR A 200 24.17 1.96 36.42
C TYR A 200 24.53 0.51 36.77
N PRO A 201 23.87 -0.50 36.16
CA PRO A 201 24.37 -1.85 36.18
C PRO A 201 25.59 -1.97 35.25
N GLN A 202 26.70 -2.47 35.78
CA GLN A 202 27.80 -3.03 34.97
C GLN A 202 27.19 -4.19 34.15
N PRO A 203 27.40 -4.27 32.81
CA PRO A 203 28.52 -3.74 32.02
C PRO A 203 28.15 -2.66 30.97
N MET A 204 26.95 -2.07 30.99
CA MET A 204 26.50 -1.22 29.86
C MET A 204 27.31 0.09 29.70
N LEU A 205 27.84 0.60 30.81
CA LEU A 205 28.86 1.64 30.88
C LEU A 205 29.91 1.13 31.87
N ASP A 206 31.17 0.94 31.43
CA ASP A 206 32.30 0.55 32.28
C ASP A 206 32.72 1.68 33.27
N ARG A 207 31.75 2.41 33.84
CA ARG A 207 31.94 3.63 34.63
C ARG A 207 30.83 3.78 35.67
N GLU A 208 31.17 4.40 36.79
CA GLU A 208 30.20 4.74 37.85
C GLU A 208 29.30 5.92 37.45
N SER A 209 28.16 6.04 38.13
CA SER A 209 27.24 7.16 37.90
C SER A 209 27.87 8.48 38.30
N ALA A 210 27.65 9.52 37.49
CA ALA A 210 28.11 10.87 37.82
C ALA A 210 27.44 11.42 39.09
N THR A 211 26.26 10.90 39.45
CA THR A 211 25.54 11.24 40.70
C THR A 211 26.01 10.44 41.91
N GLY A 212 26.88 9.43 41.73
CA GLY A 212 27.35 8.55 42.79
C GLY A 212 26.34 7.52 43.31
N VAL A 213 25.11 7.49 42.76
CA VAL A 213 24.07 6.51 43.15
C VAL A 213 24.46 5.11 42.65
N THR A 214 24.48 4.13 43.55
CA THR A 214 24.82 2.74 43.25
C THR A 214 23.58 1.86 43.08
N VAL A 215 23.75 0.67 42.50
CA VAL A 215 22.66 -0.32 42.37
C VAL A 215 22.15 -0.75 43.76
N ALA A 216 23.04 -0.82 44.76
CA ALA A 216 22.65 -1.13 46.14
C ALA A 216 21.75 -0.04 46.74
N ASP A 217 22.03 1.24 46.45
CA ASP A 217 21.19 2.36 46.89
C ASP A 217 19.80 2.31 46.22
N ALA A 218 19.75 1.92 44.95
CA ALA A 218 18.49 1.73 44.24
C ALA A 218 17.66 0.57 44.82
N GLU A 219 18.31 -0.55 45.18
CA GLU A 219 17.65 -1.70 45.81
C GLU A 219 17.16 -1.40 47.23
N ALA A 220 17.88 -0.58 47.98
CA ALA A 220 17.52 -0.20 49.35
C ALA A 220 16.20 0.57 49.46
N VAL A 221 15.76 1.20 48.37
CA VAL A 221 14.54 2.03 48.32
C VAL A 221 13.36 1.29 47.66
N ARG A 222 13.58 0.06 47.17
CA ARG A 222 12.55 -0.75 46.51
C ARG A 222 11.38 -1.01 47.48
N GLY A 223 10.16 -0.74 47.03
CA GLY A 223 8.94 -0.81 47.85
C GLY A 223 8.63 0.44 48.68
N SER A 224 9.39 1.53 48.52
CA SER A 224 9.14 2.83 49.16
C SER A 224 9.17 3.99 48.15
N SER A 225 8.07 4.15 47.42
CA SER A 225 7.88 5.22 46.42
C SER A 225 8.19 6.63 46.94
N ASP A 226 7.70 6.98 48.12
CA ASP A 226 7.88 8.33 48.67
C ASP A 226 9.36 8.60 48.96
N ARG A 227 10.07 7.59 49.46
CA ARG A 227 11.50 7.70 49.72
C ARG A 227 12.32 7.80 48.43
N ALA A 228 11.94 7.06 47.39
CA ALA A 228 12.56 7.17 46.07
C ALA A 228 12.36 8.57 45.47
N HIS A 229 11.16 9.12 45.60
CA HIS A 229 10.83 10.46 45.13
C HIS A 229 11.66 11.53 45.84
N GLU A 230 11.75 11.50 47.17
CA GLU A 230 12.57 12.43 47.95
C GLU A 230 14.05 12.37 47.53
N LEU A 231 14.63 11.16 47.51
CA LEU A 231 16.04 10.96 47.17
C LEU A 231 16.35 11.36 45.72
N PHE A 232 15.42 11.12 44.80
CA PHE A 232 15.55 11.56 43.41
C PHE A 232 15.62 13.09 43.31
N LEU A 233 14.70 13.80 43.97
CA LEU A 233 14.71 15.26 44.00
C LEU A 233 15.94 15.82 44.70
N GLU A 234 16.36 15.22 45.81
CA GLU A 234 17.55 15.61 46.56
C GLU A 234 18.82 15.45 45.70
N THR A 235 18.95 14.33 44.99
CA THR A 235 20.08 14.08 44.08
C THR A 235 20.11 15.10 42.95
N ALA A 236 18.96 15.39 42.34
CA ALA A 236 18.85 16.37 41.26
C ALA A 236 19.12 17.81 41.73
N ALA A 237 18.77 18.16 42.97
CA ALA A 237 18.99 19.49 43.54
C ALA A 237 20.44 19.70 43.99
N ASN A 238 21.07 18.67 44.59
CA ASN A 238 22.41 18.75 45.14
C ASN A 238 23.50 18.69 44.06
N ASP A 239 23.29 17.92 42.99
CA ASP A 239 24.20 17.84 41.85
C ASP A 239 23.47 17.86 40.50
N PRO A 240 23.00 19.04 40.06
CA PRO A 240 22.30 19.17 38.77
C PRO A 240 23.21 18.84 37.58
N GLY A 241 24.53 19.03 37.73
CA GLY A 241 25.53 18.75 36.70
C GLY A 241 25.72 17.25 36.49
N GLY A 242 25.96 16.51 37.56
CA GLY A 242 26.07 15.05 37.53
C GLY A 242 24.75 14.40 37.11
N PHE A 243 23.61 14.89 37.58
CA PHE A 243 22.30 14.41 37.15
C PHE A 243 22.10 14.54 35.63
N ALA A 244 22.36 15.73 35.06
CA ALA A 244 22.25 15.96 33.62
C ALA A 244 23.26 15.12 32.82
N ALA A 245 24.49 14.97 33.33
CA ALA A 245 25.52 14.14 32.70
C ALA A 245 25.11 12.66 32.68
N THR A 246 24.55 12.12 33.76
CA THR A 246 24.03 10.76 33.85
C THR A 246 22.94 10.51 32.81
N LEU A 247 21.93 11.38 32.73
CA LEU A 247 20.86 11.25 31.73
C LEU A 247 21.40 11.34 30.29
N PHE A 248 22.32 12.27 30.01
CA PHE A 248 22.91 12.43 28.69
C PHE A 248 23.76 11.22 28.27
N GLN A 249 24.57 10.68 29.17
CA GLN A 249 25.39 9.49 28.91
C GLN A 249 24.52 8.27 28.63
N LYS A 250 23.40 8.11 29.35
CA LYS A 250 22.41 7.06 29.09
C LYS A 250 21.74 7.21 27.75
N ALA A 251 21.29 8.41 27.41
CA ALA A 251 20.71 8.69 26.10
C ALA A 251 21.73 8.33 25.00
N LEU A 252 22.99 8.73 25.14
CA LEU A 252 24.03 8.41 24.17
C LEU A 252 24.33 6.90 24.08
N ALA A 253 24.40 6.19 25.20
CA ALA A 253 24.56 4.73 25.22
C ALA A 253 23.38 4.02 24.52
N THR A 254 22.15 4.49 24.78
CA THR A 254 20.93 4.00 24.13
C THR A 254 20.98 4.23 22.61
N LEU A 255 21.38 5.43 22.17
CA LEU A 255 21.55 5.72 20.74
C LEU A 255 22.61 4.82 20.10
N LYS A 256 23.71 4.54 20.81
CA LYS A 256 24.75 3.62 20.32
C LYS A 256 24.23 2.20 20.18
N HIS A 257 23.44 1.72 21.14
CA HIS A 257 22.80 0.40 21.08
C HIS A 257 21.96 0.24 19.81
N TYR A 258 21.17 1.27 19.44
CA TYR A 258 20.36 1.29 18.23
C TYR A 258 21.06 1.89 17.00
N GLY A 259 22.39 2.07 17.04
CA GLY A 259 23.15 2.80 16.02
C GLY A 259 22.97 2.23 14.61
N ALA A 260 22.96 0.90 14.46
CA ALA A 260 22.76 0.25 13.17
C ALA A 260 21.37 0.53 12.57
N MET A 261 20.30 0.46 13.39
CA MET A 261 18.95 0.82 12.95
C MET A 261 18.86 2.29 12.54
N ILE A 262 19.44 3.19 13.34
CA ILE A 262 19.46 4.63 13.06
C ILE A 262 20.16 4.92 11.72
N ILE A 263 21.29 4.27 11.44
CA ILE A 263 22.00 4.43 10.16
C ILE A 263 21.12 3.97 8.99
N VAL A 264 20.50 2.79 9.09
CA VAL A 264 19.58 2.27 8.04
C VAL A 264 18.42 3.23 7.82
N ILE A 265 17.85 3.77 8.90
CA ILE A 265 16.75 4.74 8.85
C ILE A 265 17.18 6.00 8.10
N ILE A 266 18.32 6.58 8.48
CA ILE A 266 18.84 7.81 7.87
C ILE A 266 19.12 7.58 6.37
N VAL A 267 19.83 6.51 6.02
CA VAL A 267 20.17 6.20 4.62
C VAL A 267 18.91 6.00 3.78
N GLY A 268 17.97 5.17 4.25
CA GLY A 268 16.74 4.89 3.51
C GLY A 268 15.84 6.12 3.34
N LEU A 269 15.66 6.92 4.40
CA LEU A 269 14.86 8.15 4.34
C LEU A 269 15.53 9.24 3.49
N VAL A 270 16.84 9.44 3.59
CA VAL A 270 17.57 10.42 2.76
C VAL A 270 17.45 10.05 1.28
N LEU A 271 17.67 8.78 0.92
CA LEU A 271 17.49 8.31 -0.46
C LEU A 271 16.04 8.49 -0.94
N ALA A 272 15.06 8.23 -0.07
CA ALA A 272 13.65 8.41 -0.37
C ALA A 272 13.21 9.88 -0.55
N LEU A 273 13.81 10.80 0.21
CA LEU A 273 13.46 12.23 0.22
C LEU A 273 14.22 13.05 -0.83
N THR A 274 15.47 12.66 -1.15
CA THR A 274 16.31 13.39 -2.12
C THR A 274 15.85 13.21 -3.57
N ARG A 275 15.22 12.09 -3.90
CA ARG A 275 14.59 11.90 -5.21
C ARG A 275 13.28 12.69 -5.25
N ARG A 276 13.18 13.72 -6.10
CA ARG A 276 11.95 14.52 -6.34
C ARG A 276 10.78 13.59 -6.67
N ALA A 277 10.00 13.21 -5.68
CA ALA A 277 8.87 12.29 -5.82
C ALA A 277 7.67 12.74 -4.98
N HIS A 278 6.47 12.40 -5.45
CA HIS A 278 5.17 12.75 -4.84
C HIS A 278 5.01 12.23 -3.39
N GLN A 279 5.88 11.31 -2.94
CA GLN A 279 5.82 10.60 -1.67
C GLN A 279 6.23 11.42 -0.41
N SER A 280 6.78 12.63 -0.56
CA SER A 280 7.29 13.42 0.57
C SER A 280 6.26 13.68 1.67
N ARG A 281 4.98 13.88 1.29
CA ARG A 281 3.89 14.07 2.25
C ARG A 281 3.61 12.79 3.05
N SER A 282 3.57 11.64 2.39
CA SER A 282 3.29 10.36 3.04
C SER A 282 4.44 9.92 3.95
N LEU A 283 5.69 10.21 3.55
CA LEU A 283 6.87 10.00 4.41
C LEU A 283 6.88 10.92 5.63
N PHE A 284 6.46 12.17 5.47
CA PHE A 284 6.30 13.09 6.60
C PHE A 284 5.23 12.60 7.59
N ASP A 285 4.07 12.17 7.10
CA ASP A 285 3.01 11.58 7.94
C ASP A 285 3.54 10.37 8.72
N ALA A 286 4.33 9.51 8.05
CA ALA A 286 4.93 8.33 8.67
C ALA A 286 5.95 8.69 9.78
N LEU A 287 6.78 9.71 9.54
CA LEU A 287 7.71 10.22 10.54
C LEU A 287 6.96 10.77 11.77
N MET A 288 5.92 11.58 11.54
CA MET A 288 5.12 12.17 12.61
C MET A 288 4.38 11.12 13.47
N ILE A 289 4.05 9.96 12.91
CA ILE A 289 3.49 8.84 13.67
C ILE A 289 4.54 8.19 14.57
N ALA A 290 5.78 8.02 14.09
CA ALA A 290 6.84 7.34 14.84
C ALA A 290 7.53 8.22 15.90
N VAL A 291 7.61 9.54 15.66
CA VAL A 291 8.33 10.50 16.52
C VAL A 291 7.91 10.44 18.00
N PRO A 292 6.61 10.41 18.36
CA PRO A 292 6.21 10.32 19.77
C PRO A 292 6.77 9.09 20.48
N ALA A 293 6.71 7.91 19.85
CA ALA A 293 7.26 6.68 20.41
C ALA A 293 8.79 6.75 20.57
N ILE A 294 9.49 7.36 19.61
CA ILE A 294 10.94 7.53 19.67
C ILE A 294 11.35 8.50 20.78
N VAL A 295 10.69 9.67 20.86
CA VAL A 295 11.01 10.70 21.85
C VAL A 295 10.67 10.24 23.27
N LEU A 296 9.47 9.70 23.48
CA LEU A 296 9.04 9.20 24.78
C LEU A 296 9.83 7.96 25.19
N GLY A 297 10.08 7.04 24.26
CA GLY A 297 10.87 5.84 24.50
C GLY A 297 12.33 6.16 24.84
N LEU A 298 12.97 7.06 24.10
CA LEU A 298 14.35 7.50 24.40
C LEU A 298 14.42 8.26 25.73
N GLY A 299 13.47 9.16 25.98
CA GLY A 299 13.41 9.92 27.24
C GLY A 299 13.25 8.99 28.45
N TYR A 300 12.38 7.99 28.34
CA TYR A 300 12.18 7.00 29.39
C TYR A 300 13.42 6.12 29.58
N ALA A 301 13.98 5.56 28.50
CA ALA A 301 15.19 4.75 28.56
C ALA A 301 16.40 5.51 29.13
N ALA A 302 16.50 6.82 28.86
CA ALA A 302 17.53 7.67 29.46
C ALA A 302 17.28 7.92 30.95
N ALA A 303 16.02 7.96 31.38
CA ALA A 303 15.62 8.26 32.76
C ALA A 303 15.64 7.03 33.68
N THR A 304 15.37 5.83 33.17
CA THR A 304 15.25 4.59 33.97
C THR A 304 16.40 3.62 33.76
N MET A 305 16.49 2.55 34.55
CA MET A 305 17.55 1.56 34.39
C MET A 305 17.58 0.99 32.94
N PRO A 306 18.76 0.77 32.36
CA PRO A 306 18.88 0.36 30.96
C PRO A 306 18.68 -1.15 30.78
N VAL A 307 17.52 -1.65 31.20
CA VAL A 307 17.08 -3.01 30.92
C VAL A 307 16.34 -3.04 29.59
N THR A 308 16.46 -4.15 28.85
CA THR A 308 15.83 -4.38 27.52
C THR A 308 14.38 -3.87 27.45
N GLN A 309 13.63 -4.12 28.52
CA GLN A 309 12.23 -3.76 28.73
C GLN A 309 11.94 -2.25 28.57
N ASN A 310 12.85 -1.39 29.03
CA ASN A 310 12.67 0.06 29.01
C ASN A 310 12.92 0.66 27.62
N PHE A 311 13.41 -0.15 26.67
CA PHE A 311 13.59 0.24 25.27
C PHE A 311 12.44 -0.21 24.36
N SER A 312 11.47 -0.97 24.86
CA SER A 312 10.34 -1.54 24.09
C SER A 312 9.59 -0.54 23.20
N VAL A 313 9.22 0.63 23.75
CA VAL A 313 8.51 1.70 23.00
C VAL A 313 9.43 2.35 21.95
N LEU A 314 10.70 2.58 22.30
CA LEU A 314 11.72 3.11 21.37
C LEU A 314 11.95 2.15 20.21
N SER A 315 12.12 0.86 20.52
CA SER A 315 12.30 -0.24 19.57
C SER A 315 11.13 -0.33 18.60
N ALA A 316 9.88 -0.23 19.07
CA ALA A 316 8.69 -0.21 18.21
C ALA A 316 8.66 1.00 17.26
N GLY A 317 9.01 2.18 17.76
CA GLY A 317 9.13 3.40 16.95
C GLY A 317 10.20 3.29 15.86
N LEU A 318 11.40 2.82 16.23
CA LEU A 318 12.51 2.63 15.29
C LEU A 318 12.21 1.53 14.27
N SER A 319 11.61 0.41 14.68
CA SER A 319 11.23 -0.69 13.79
C SER A 319 10.25 -0.25 12.70
N SER A 320 9.31 0.63 13.05
CA SER A 320 8.37 1.24 12.10
C SER A 320 9.11 2.05 11.03
N LEU A 321 10.14 2.81 11.42
CA LEU A 321 10.98 3.57 10.50
C LEU A 321 11.94 2.69 9.69
N VAL A 322 12.47 1.60 10.25
CA VAL A 322 13.30 0.63 9.50
C VAL A 322 12.48 0.01 8.38
N ALA A 323 11.22 -0.39 8.64
CA ALA A 323 10.33 -0.92 7.63
C ALA A 323 10.12 0.06 6.46
N LEU A 324 9.90 1.34 6.76
CA LEU A 324 9.77 2.40 5.75
C LEU A 324 11.07 2.64 4.97
N SER A 325 12.19 2.62 5.68
CA SER A 325 13.52 2.88 5.12
C SER A 325 13.98 1.77 4.19
N LEU A 326 13.66 0.51 4.53
CA LEU A 326 13.86 -0.66 3.68
C LEU A 326 13.04 -0.55 2.39
N GLY A 327 11.77 -0.13 2.50
CA GLY A 327 10.93 0.17 1.35
C GLY A 327 11.50 1.29 0.48
N GLY A 328 11.99 2.37 1.10
CA GLY A 328 12.61 3.50 0.41
C GLY A 328 13.92 3.15 -0.30
N LEU A 329 14.72 2.28 0.30
CA LEU A 329 15.96 1.77 -0.29
C LEU A 329 15.67 0.89 -1.52
N VAL A 330 14.78 -0.10 -1.39
CA VAL A 330 14.38 -0.94 -2.54
C VAL A 330 13.71 -0.10 -3.60
N TRP A 331 12.86 0.85 -3.25
CA TRP A 331 12.29 1.80 -4.19
C TRP A 331 13.36 2.59 -4.93
N SER A 332 14.38 3.11 -4.24
CA SER A 332 15.49 3.87 -4.85
C SER A 332 16.33 3.00 -5.80
N VAL A 333 16.59 1.74 -5.43
CA VAL A 333 17.37 0.81 -6.25
C VAL A 333 16.58 0.28 -7.45
N THR A 334 15.28 0.01 -7.27
CA THR A 334 14.44 -0.66 -8.28
C THR A 334 13.67 0.30 -9.19
N SER A 335 13.58 1.59 -8.85
CA SER A 335 13.09 2.60 -9.79
C SER A 335 14.14 2.76 -10.89
N MET A 336 13.84 2.17 -12.06
CA MET A 336 14.76 2.10 -13.20
C MET A 336 15.30 3.49 -13.55
N PRO A 337 16.64 3.66 -13.64
CA PRO A 337 17.24 4.85 -14.20
C PRO A 337 16.71 5.09 -15.62
N SER A 338 16.52 6.36 -15.99
CA SER A 338 15.95 6.78 -17.29
C SER A 338 16.65 6.18 -18.52
N HIS A 339 17.94 5.87 -18.44
CA HIS A 339 18.68 5.25 -19.54
C HIS A 339 18.31 3.78 -19.77
N VAL A 340 18.05 2.99 -18.73
CA VAL A 340 17.63 1.58 -18.86
C VAL A 340 16.24 1.50 -19.50
N ARG A 341 15.36 2.45 -19.17
CA ARG A 341 14.04 2.61 -19.81
C ARG A 341 14.14 2.82 -21.33
N SER A 342 15.18 3.49 -21.82
CA SER A 342 15.37 3.70 -23.26
C SER A 342 15.79 2.42 -24.01
N VAL A 343 16.61 1.57 -23.37
CA VAL A 343 17.10 0.32 -23.96
C VAL A 343 16.01 -0.76 -23.98
N GLU A 344 15.23 -0.88 -22.90
CA GLU A 344 14.06 -1.77 -22.85
C GLU A 344 13.03 -1.39 -23.93
N ARG A 345 12.80 -0.07 -24.12
CA ARG A 345 11.93 0.46 -25.18
C ARG A 345 12.41 0.11 -26.57
N GLY A 346 13.71 0.20 -26.86
CA GLY A 346 14.27 -0.24 -28.14
C GLY A 346 14.00 -1.71 -28.45
N ARG A 347 13.96 -2.57 -27.43
CA ARG A 347 13.57 -3.98 -27.59
C ARG A 347 12.07 -4.15 -27.83
N ILE A 348 11.22 -3.42 -27.10
CA ILE A 348 9.76 -3.53 -27.25
C ILE A 348 9.30 -2.95 -28.60
N SER A 349 9.80 -1.78 -29.00
CA SER A 349 9.48 -1.15 -30.28
C SER A 349 9.95 -1.99 -31.48
N SER A 350 11.07 -2.72 -31.35
CA SER A 350 11.55 -3.64 -32.38
C SER A 350 10.62 -4.84 -32.62
N ARG A 351 9.76 -5.22 -31.66
CA ARG A 351 8.77 -6.31 -31.85
C ARG A 351 7.66 -5.93 -32.83
N GLY A 352 7.28 -4.66 -32.88
CA GLY A 352 6.28 -4.16 -33.82
C GLY A 352 6.80 -4.00 -35.25
N SER A 353 8.12 -3.91 -35.44
CA SER A 353 8.75 -3.69 -36.74
C SER A 353 8.75 -4.93 -37.63
N SER A 354 8.65 -6.14 -37.08
CA SER A 354 8.76 -7.39 -37.85
C SER A 354 7.43 -7.86 -38.47
N PHE A 355 6.30 -7.28 -38.08
CA PHE A 355 4.96 -7.72 -38.53
C PHE A 355 4.19 -6.67 -39.34
N ILE A 356 4.72 -5.46 -39.51
CA ILE A 356 4.00 -4.35 -40.12
C ILE A 356 4.83 -3.81 -41.30
N SER A 357 4.38 -4.10 -42.52
CA SER A 357 4.80 -3.37 -43.73
C SER A 357 4.46 -1.89 -43.54
N PRO A 358 5.30 -0.92 -43.98
CA PRO A 358 5.09 0.50 -43.68
C PRO A 358 3.71 0.95 -44.18
N LEU A 359 2.77 1.12 -43.26
CA LEU A 359 1.43 1.60 -43.56
C LEU A 359 1.50 3.10 -43.85
N ALA A 360 0.91 3.47 -44.98
CA ALA A 360 0.73 4.83 -45.46
C ALA A 360 0.13 5.75 -44.37
N PRO A 361 0.39 7.07 -44.43
CA PRO A 361 -0.10 8.02 -43.44
C PRO A 361 -1.62 7.93 -43.26
N SER A 362 -2.05 8.24 -42.03
CA SER A 362 -3.45 8.42 -41.58
C SER A 362 -4.35 8.83 -42.73
N GLY A 363 -5.14 7.89 -43.25
CA GLY A 363 -6.12 8.20 -44.28
C GLY A 363 -7.17 9.10 -43.66
N ALA A 364 -7.22 10.36 -44.08
CA ALA A 364 -8.38 11.22 -43.81
C ALA A 364 -9.62 10.47 -44.34
N GLY A 365 -10.49 10.03 -43.43
CA GLY A 365 -11.75 9.35 -43.79
C GLY A 365 -12.24 8.26 -42.85
N VAL A 366 -11.43 7.72 -41.92
CA VAL A 366 -11.93 6.72 -40.94
C VAL A 366 -12.18 7.37 -39.57
N GLU A 367 -13.43 7.42 -39.13
CA GLU A 367 -13.84 7.95 -37.82
C GLU A 367 -13.65 6.91 -36.70
N LEU A 368 -14.19 5.70 -36.87
CA LEU A 368 -14.11 4.64 -35.86
C LEU A 368 -13.50 3.34 -36.42
N SER A 369 -12.51 2.80 -35.71
CA SER A 369 -12.06 1.41 -35.90
C SER A 369 -12.57 0.54 -34.75
N VAL A 370 -13.44 -0.42 -35.06
CA VAL A 370 -13.90 -1.42 -34.09
C VAL A 370 -13.00 -2.66 -34.18
N VAL A 371 -12.23 -2.91 -33.12
CA VAL A 371 -11.35 -4.09 -33.03
C VAL A 371 -12.07 -5.20 -32.29
N VAL A 372 -12.25 -6.34 -32.96
CA VAL A 372 -12.96 -7.52 -32.46
C VAL A 372 -11.98 -8.70 -32.42
N PRO A 373 -11.32 -8.97 -31.28
CA PRO A 373 -10.49 -10.17 -31.13
C PRO A 373 -11.39 -11.39 -31.02
N THR A 374 -11.10 -12.44 -31.80
CA THR A 374 -11.89 -13.67 -31.76
C THR A 374 -11.01 -14.91 -31.68
N ARG A 375 -11.48 -15.88 -30.91
CA ARG A 375 -10.91 -17.22 -30.85
C ARG A 375 -12.00 -18.25 -30.60
N ASN A 376 -12.15 -19.16 -31.55
CA ASN A 376 -13.24 -20.12 -31.57
C ASN A 376 -14.62 -19.44 -31.45
N GLY A 377 -14.86 -18.47 -32.33
CA GLY A 377 -16.04 -17.62 -32.35
C GLY A 377 -17.05 -17.99 -33.44
N ALA A 378 -16.89 -19.14 -34.10
CA ALA A 378 -17.69 -19.56 -35.25
C ALA A 378 -19.21 -19.44 -35.03
N ASP A 379 -19.69 -19.74 -33.81
CA ASP A 379 -21.12 -19.74 -33.47
C ASP A 379 -21.70 -18.35 -33.14
N VAL A 380 -20.85 -17.37 -32.82
CA VAL A 380 -21.29 -16.07 -32.26
C VAL A 380 -20.95 -14.91 -33.19
N LEU A 381 -19.77 -14.98 -33.82
CA LEU A 381 -19.23 -13.89 -34.62
C LEU A 381 -20.10 -13.48 -35.83
N PRO A 382 -20.81 -14.38 -36.55
CA PRO A 382 -21.65 -13.97 -37.66
C PRO A 382 -22.75 -12.97 -37.29
N GLU A 383 -23.43 -13.20 -36.16
CA GLU A 383 -24.47 -12.30 -35.67
C GLU A 383 -23.86 -10.97 -35.19
N THR A 384 -22.77 -11.04 -34.43
CA THR A 384 -22.00 -9.86 -33.99
C THR A 384 -21.58 -8.98 -35.17
N LEU A 385 -21.10 -9.57 -36.26
CA LEU A 385 -20.71 -8.82 -37.46
C LEU A 385 -21.93 -8.20 -38.15
N ALA A 386 -23.04 -8.92 -38.28
CA ALA A 386 -24.28 -8.36 -38.85
C ALA A 386 -24.78 -7.15 -38.03
N GLU A 387 -24.75 -7.24 -36.69
CA GLU A 387 -25.12 -6.14 -35.80
C GLU A 387 -24.18 -4.93 -35.93
N LEU A 388 -22.86 -5.16 -35.94
CA LEU A 388 -21.87 -4.10 -36.16
C LEU A 388 -22.01 -3.45 -37.54
N GLY A 389 -22.24 -4.25 -38.57
CA GLY A 389 -22.47 -3.76 -39.93
C GLY A 389 -23.71 -2.87 -40.04
N ALA A 390 -24.76 -3.15 -39.27
CA ALA A 390 -25.98 -2.36 -39.23
C ALA A 390 -25.83 -1.04 -38.46
N GLU A 391 -24.98 -1.00 -37.41
CA GLU A 391 -24.79 0.18 -36.56
C GLU A 391 -23.71 1.15 -37.09
N LEU A 392 -22.74 0.66 -37.86
CA LEU A 392 -21.58 1.44 -38.31
C LEU A 392 -21.75 2.06 -39.70
N GLY A 393 -21.19 3.26 -39.87
CA GLY A 393 -21.29 4.05 -41.10
C GLY A 393 -20.19 3.77 -42.13
N ALA A 394 -20.24 4.49 -43.25
CA ALA A 394 -19.27 4.36 -44.34
C ALA A 394 -17.84 4.78 -43.94
N ASP A 395 -17.72 5.67 -42.96
CA ASP A 395 -16.45 6.17 -42.42
C ASP A 395 -15.92 5.30 -41.28
N ASP A 396 -16.51 4.12 -41.04
CA ASP A 396 -16.12 3.21 -39.97
C ASP A 396 -15.49 1.91 -40.54
N GLU A 397 -14.64 1.26 -39.76
CA GLU A 397 -14.09 -0.06 -40.09
C GLU A 397 -14.21 -1.04 -38.93
N ILE A 398 -14.45 -2.32 -39.25
CA ILE A 398 -14.46 -3.45 -38.35
C ILE A 398 -13.21 -4.29 -38.64
N ILE A 399 -12.36 -4.46 -37.64
CA ILE A 399 -11.13 -5.24 -37.71
C ILE A 399 -11.33 -6.49 -36.85
N VAL A 400 -11.64 -7.60 -37.50
CA VAL A 400 -11.67 -8.92 -36.87
C VAL A 400 -10.25 -9.43 -36.75
N VAL A 401 -9.82 -9.73 -35.52
CA VAL A 401 -8.49 -10.26 -35.24
C VAL A 401 -8.60 -11.72 -34.83
N GLU A 402 -8.34 -12.60 -35.78
CA GLU A 402 -8.27 -14.04 -35.56
C GLU A 402 -7.05 -14.37 -34.68
N ASN A 403 -7.25 -15.15 -33.61
CA ASN A 403 -6.27 -15.44 -32.58
C ASN A 403 -6.02 -16.96 -32.41
N GLY A 404 -5.74 -17.67 -33.50
CA GLY A 404 -5.39 -19.09 -33.45
C GLY A 404 -6.56 -19.99 -33.05
N SER A 405 -7.69 -19.80 -33.74
CA SER A 405 -8.86 -20.66 -33.66
C SER A 405 -8.58 -22.06 -34.17
N THR A 406 -9.24 -23.03 -33.58
CA THR A 406 -9.16 -24.46 -33.93
C THR A 406 -10.44 -24.97 -34.59
N ASP A 407 -11.43 -24.09 -34.75
CA ASP A 407 -12.71 -24.36 -35.40
C ASP A 407 -12.79 -23.65 -36.78
N GLN A 408 -14.00 -23.48 -37.31
CA GLN A 408 -14.22 -22.88 -38.63
C GLN A 408 -14.28 -21.34 -38.62
N THR A 409 -13.87 -20.67 -37.53
CA THR A 409 -14.00 -19.20 -37.38
C THR A 409 -13.40 -18.43 -38.56
N THR A 410 -12.18 -18.75 -38.99
CA THR A 410 -11.51 -18.07 -40.11
C THR A 410 -12.30 -18.19 -41.41
N ALA A 411 -12.71 -19.41 -41.77
CA ALA A 411 -13.43 -19.68 -43.01
C ALA A 411 -14.78 -18.95 -43.06
N ILE A 412 -15.48 -18.88 -41.92
CA ILE A 412 -16.75 -18.16 -41.79
C ILE A 412 -16.55 -16.67 -42.01
N VAL A 413 -15.53 -16.06 -41.40
CA VAL A 413 -15.29 -14.61 -41.54
C VAL A 413 -14.87 -14.26 -42.97
N GLU A 414 -14.07 -15.11 -43.62
CA GLU A 414 -13.70 -14.91 -45.03
C GLU A 414 -14.91 -14.96 -45.97
N GLU A 415 -15.90 -15.81 -45.70
CA GLU A 415 -17.14 -15.88 -46.47
C GLU A 415 -18.03 -14.65 -46.24
N ILE A 416 -18.15 -14.21 -44.98
CA ILE A 416 -18.87 -12.97 -44.61
C ILE A 416 -18.21 -11.77 -45.30
N ALA A 417 -16.88 -11.68 -45.30
CA ALA A 417 -16.15 -10.58 -45.93
C ALA A 417 -16.37 -10.53 -47.46
N ARG A 418 -16.51 -11.67 -48.13
CA ARG A 418 -16.82 -11.74 -49.57
C ARG A 418 -18.22 -11.24 -49.91
N THR A 419 -19.16 -11.41 -48.98
CA THR A 419 -20.58 -11.09 -49.15
C THR A 419 -21.00 -9.84 -48.36
N TRP A 420 -20.03 -9.06 -47.88
CA TRP A 420 -20.26 -7.92 -47.02
C TRP A 420 -20.98 -6.78 -47.75
N GLN A 421 -22.22 -6.48 -47.33
CA GLN A 421 -23.08 -5.46 -47.95
C GLN A 421 -23.31 -4.21 -47.09
N HIS A 422 -22.60 -4.09 -45.97
CA HIS A 422 -22.72 -2.93 -45.09
C HIS A 422 -21.82 -1.78 -45.53
N ALA A 423 -22.15 -0.56 -45.08
CA ALA A 423 -21.39 0.63 -45.43
C ALA A 423 -19.97 0.63 -44.83
N SER A 424 -19.82 0.11 -43.62
CA SER A 424 -18.54 0.01 -42.93
C SER A 424 -17.62 -1.00 -43.61
N LYS A 425 -16.30 -0.82 -43.48
CA LYS A 425 -15.32 -1.75 -44.04
C LYS A 425 -15.08 -2.92 -43.10
N LEU A 426 -15.22 -4.17 -43.56
CA LEU A 426 -14.81 -5.36 -42.81
C LEU A 426 -13.39 -5.80 -43.21
N VAL A 427 -12.52 -6.00 -42.23
CA VAL A 427 -11.13 -6.46 -42.39
C VAL A 427 -10.87 -7.64 -41.46
N LEU A 428 -10.37 -8.73 -42.01
CA LEU A 428 -9.87 -9.89 -41.26
C LEU A 428 -8.35 -9.84 -41.21
N ILE A 429 -7.78 -9.91 -40.00
CA ILE A 429 -6.34 -10.06 -39.77
C ILE A 429 -6.06 -11.19 -38.78
N HIS A 430 -4.82 -11.64 -38.72
CA HIS A 430 -4.38 -12.74 -37.84
C HIS A 430 -3.35 -12.24 -36.83
N SER A 431 -3.36 -12.85 -35.64
CA SER A 431 -2.44 -12.54 -34.55
C SER A 431 -1.85 -13.83 -33.94
N SER A 432 -0.75 -13.68 -33.21
CA SER A 432 -0.24 -14.78 -32.36
C SER A 432 -1.20 -15.03 -31.19
N PRO A 433 -1.28 -16.26 -30.66
CA PRO A 433 -2.20 -16.58 -29.56
C PRO A 433 -2.02 -15.68 -28.33
N GLY A 434 -3.11 -15.10 -27.83
CA GLY A 434 -3.14 -14.17 -26.71
C GLY A 434 -4.13 -13.03 -26.93
N LEU A 435 -5.05 -12.80 -25.99
CA LEU A 435 -6.06 -11.72 -26.14
C LEU A 435 -5.43 -10.34 -26.27
N GLY A 436 -4.39 -10.06 -25.48
CA GLY A 436 -3.64 -8.81 -25.55
C GLY A 436 -2.89 -8.67 -26.87
N GLU A 437 -2.33 -9.75 -27.42
CA GLU A 437 -1.73 -9.74 -28.75
C GLU A 437 -2.74 -9.49 -29.87
N ALA A 438 -3.95 -10.07 -29.79
CA ALA A 438 -5.01 -9.77 -30.74
C ALA A 438 -5.41 -8.28 -30.68
N LEU A 439 -5.66 -7.77 -29.47
CA LEU A 439 -6.01 -6.37 -29.26
C LEU A 439 -4.90 -5.42 -29.73
N ARG A 440 -3.64 -5.74 -29.42
CA ARG A 440 -2.47 -4.99 -29.88
C ARG A 440 -2.37 -4.98 -31.40
N THR A 441 -2.50 -6.15 -32.04
CA THR A 441 -2.39 -6.31 -33.49
C THR A 441 -3.50 -5.52 -34.20
N GLY A 442 -4.75 -5.64 -33.73
CA GLY A 442 -5.88 -4.86 -34.25
C GLY A 442 -5.72 -3.36 -34.02
N THR A 443 -5.25 -2.96 -32.84
CA THR A 443 -4.98 -1.56 -32.52
C THR A 443 -3.91 -0.97 -33.45
N LEU A 444 -2.81 -1.69 -33.69
CA LEU A 444 -1.74 -1.23 -34.58
C LEU A 444 -2.18 -1.18 -36.06
N ALA A 445 -3.10 -2.04 -36.48
CA ALA A 445 -3.66 -2.06 -37.83
C ALA A 445 -4.76 -0.99 -38.05
N SER A 446 -5.29 -0.42 -36.98
CA SER A 446 -6.39 0.55 -37.02
C SER A 446 -6.01 1.87 -37.68
N ARG A 447 -6.99 2.51 -38.31
CA ARG A 447 -6.82 3.83 -38.95
C ARG A 447 -7.77 4.90 -38.41
N GLY A 448 -8.76 4.50 -37.62
CA GLY A 448 -9.77 5.37 -37.05
C GLY A 448 -9.19 6.46 -36.15
N ARG A 449 -9.86 7.61 -36.14
CA ARG A 449 -9.67 8.66 -35.14
C ARG A 449 -10.01 8.15 -33.74
N ARG A 450 -10.95 7.21 -33.63
CA ARG A 450 -11.34 6.53 -32.40
C ARG A 450 -11.21 5.02 -32.56
N LEU A 451 -10.96 4.35 -31.45
CA LEU A 451 -10.90 2.90 -31.34
C LEU A 451 -12.02 2.43 -30.41
N LEU A 452 -12.76 1.42 -30.85
CA LEU A 452 -13.63 0.64 -29.99
C LEU A 452 -13.04 -0.77 -29.84
N LEU A 453 -12.58 -1.11 -28.65
CA LEU A 453 -12.11 -2.46 -28.35
C LEU A 453 -13.24 -3.21 -27.65
N THR A 454 -13.86 -4.15 -28.36
CA THR A 454 -15.04 -4.88 -27.87
C THR A 454 -14.85 -6.39 -27.98
N ALA A 455 -15.68 -7.16 -27.30
CA ALA A 455 -15.67 -8.62 -27.37
C ALA A 455 -16.42 -9.13 -28.62
N ASP A 456 -16.10 -10.37 -29.03
CA ASP A 456 -16.70 -11.02 -30.21
C ASP A 456 -18.18 -11.41 -30.03
N ASP A 457 -18.73 -11.18 -28.84
CA ASP A 457 -20.11 -11.47 -28.47
C ASP A 457 -20.95 -10.23 -28.13
N LEU A 458 -20.42 -9.00 -28.21
CA LEU A 458 -21.13 -7.75 -27.87
C LEU A 458 -21.98 -7.85 -26.58
N PRO A 459 -21.35 -8.07 -25.40
CA PRO A 459 -22.08 -8.41 -24.17
C PRO A 459 -22.98 -7.28 -23.65
N PHE A 460 -22.84 -6.08 -24.19
CA PHE A 460 -23.59 -4.87 -23.84
C PHE A 460 -24.45 -4.34 -24.99
N GLY A 461 -24.52 -5.08 -26.11
CA GLY A 461 -25.00 -4.56 -27.39
C GLY A 461 -24.26 -3.28 -27.77
N PHE A 462 -25.00 -2.18 -27.88
CA PHE A 462 -24.47 -0.85 -28.20
C PHE A 462 -24.75 0.21 -27.10
N THR A 463 -25.08 -0.23 -25.88
CA THR A 463 -25.39 0.70 -24.78
C THR A 463 -24.17 1.55 -24.37
N ASP A 464 -23.01 0.91 -24.32
CA ASP A 464 -21.71 1.54 -24.12
C ASP A 464 -21.33 2.46 -25.28
N LEU A 465 -21.47 2.01 -26.55
CA LEU A 465 -21.15 2.82 -27.73
C LEU A 465 -21.95 4.12 -27.77
N ARG A 466 -23.25 4.07 -27.45
CA ARG A 466 -24.09 5.28 -27.36
C ARG A 466 -23.63 6.21 -26.25
N GLY A 467 -23.25 5.65 -25.10
CA GLY A 467 -22.69 6.42 -23.99
C GLY A 467 -21.35 7.08 -24.35
N PHE A 468 -20.45 6.35 -25.03
CA PHE A 468 -19.17 6.89 -25.51
C PHE A 468 -19.35 8.03 -26.50
N ARG A 469 -20.29 7.90 -27.46
CA ARG A 469 -20.59 8.95 -28.44
C ARG A 469 -21.15 10.24 -27.80
N ALA A 470 -21.68 10.16 -26.57
CA ALA A 470 -22.17 11.30 -25.82
C ALA A 470 -21.09 11.98 -24.94
N LEU A 471 -19.89 11.40 -24.84
CA LEU A 471 -18.78 11.98 -24.11
C LEU A 471 -18.17 13.17 -24.85
N PRO A 472 -17.45 14.06 -24.14
CA PRO A 472 -16.72 15.14 -24.78
C PRO A 472 -15.75 14.62 -25.86
N PRO A 473 -15.63 15.30 -27.01
CA PRO A 473 -14.75 14.87 -28.10
C PRO A 473 -13.29 14.66 -27.67
N GLU A 474 -12.82 15.38 -26.65
CA GLU A 474 -11.48 15.31 -26.08
C GLU A 474 -11.23 14.11 -25.16
N THR A 475 -12.24 13.30 -24.82
CA THR A 475 -12.04 12.12 -23.98
C THR A 475 -11.09 11.14 -24.67
N ALA A 476 -9.92 10.96 -24.07
CA ALA A 476 -8.87 10.10 -24.59
C ALA A 476 -9.17 8.61 -24.34
N VAL A 477 -9.72 8.27 -23.17
CA VAL A 477 -10.04 6.89 -22.79
C VAL A 477 -11.34 6.85 -21.99
N ALA A 478 -12.26 5.97 -22.38
CA ALA A 478 -13.45 5.64 -21.60
C ALA A 478 -13.68 4.13 -21.60
N ILE A 479 -14.41 3.63 -20.60
CA ILE A 479 -14.67 2.20 -20.41
C ILE A 479 -16.15 1.94 -20.12
N GLY A 480 -16.71 0.92 -20.77
CA GLY A 480 -18.03 0.38 -20.49
C GLY A 480 -17.96 -0.44 -19.22
N SER A 481 -18.44 0.12 -18.11
CA SER A 481 -18.16 -0.41 -16.78
C SER A 481 -19.36 -1.11 -16.18
N LYS A 482 -19.21 -2.41 -15.89
CA LYS A 482 -20.19 -3.13 -15.06
C LYS A 482 -20.21 -2.58 -13.63
N ALA A 483 -19.14 -1.92 -13.19
CA ALA A 483 -19.03 -1.38 -11.84
C ALA A 483 -19.72 -0.02 -11.67
N HIS A 484 -20.06 0.65 -12.76
CA HIS A 484 -20.77 1.93 -12.71
C HIS A 484 -22.14 1.77 -11.98
N PRO A 485 -22.54 2.70 -11.09
CA PRO A 485 -23.75 2.56 -10.27
C PRO A 485 -25.05 2.42 -11.06
N ALA A 486 -25.11 3.02 -12.25
CA ALA A 486 -26.26 2.98 -13.13
C ALA A 486 -26.29 1.75 -14.07
N SER A 487 -25.29 0.86 -14.00
CA SER A 487 -25.23 -0.34 -14.85
C SER A 487 -26.25 -1.38 -14.41
N VAL A 488 -26.96 -1.96 -15.38
CA VAL A 488 -27.97 -3.01 -15.14
C VAL A 488 -27.30 -4.37 -15.34
N VAL A 489 -26.93 -5.01 -14.24
CA VAL A 489 -26.21 -6.29 -14.24
C VAL A 489 -26.85 -7.26 -13.25
N VAL A 490 -27.29 -8.43 -13.73
CA VAL A 490 -27.74 -9.52 -12.86
C VAL A 490 -26.52 -10.18 -12.21
N ARG A 491 -26.48 -10.27 -10.87
CA ARG A 491 -25.31 -10.78 -10.13
C ARG A 491 -25.67 -11.87 -9.11
N GLY A 492 -25.09 -13.06 -9.30
CA GLY A 492 -25.01 -14.07 -8.25
C GLY A 492 -24.08 -13.65 -7.10
N ARG A 493 -24.32 -14.16 -5.89
CA ARG A 493 -23.57 -13.80 -4.67
C ARG A 493 -22.06 -14.04 -4.76
N ALA A 494 -21.63 -15.14 -5.40
CA ALA A 494 -20.21 -15.47 -5.57
C ALA A 494 -19.48 -14.45 -6.47
N ARG A 495 -20.13 -14.00 -7.55
CA ARG A 495 -19.58 -13.03 -8.51
C ARG A 495 -19.45 -11.62 -7.92
N MET A 496 -20.31 -11.29 -6.96
CA MET A 496 -20.21 -10.06 -6.16
C MET A 496 -18.94 -10.04 -5.28
N ILE A 497 -18.60 -11.16 -4.65
CA ILE A 497 -17.39 -11.28 -3.80
C ILE A 497 -16.14 -11.19 -4.67
N GLN A 498 -16.08 -11.92 -5.78
CA GLN A 498 -14.96 -11.86 -6.72
C GLN A 498 -14.73 -10.43 -7.23
N SER A 499 -15.80 -9.74 -7.64
CA SER A 499 -15.71 -8.36 -8.12
C SER A 499 -15.16 -7.40 -7.05
N ARG A 500 -15.51 -7.61 -5.77
CA ARG A 500 -14.96 -6.82 -4.65
C ARG A 500 -13.48 -7.11 -4.42
N ILE A 501 -13.06 -8.37 -4.52
CA ILE A 501 -11.65 -8.76 -4.37
C ILE A 501 -10.81 -8.14 -5.50
N PHE A 502 -11.25 -8.26 -6.75
CA PHE A 502 -10.52 -7.67 -7.87
C PHE A 502 -10.48 -6.15 -7.82
N ARG A 503 -11.58 -5.51 -7.42
CA ARG A 503 -11.61 -4.06 -7.15
C ARG A 503 -10.61 -3.69 -6.06
N PHE A 504 -10.60 -4.41 -4.94
CA PHE A 504 -9.64 -4.17 -3.86
C PHE A 504 -8.19 -4.35 -4.32
N LEU A 505 -7.88 -5.41 -5.07
CA LEU A 505 -6.54 -5.65 -5.61
C LEU A 505 -6.13 -4.54 -6.58
N ARG A 506 -7.01 -4.11 -7.48
CA ARG A 506 -6.73 -3.01 -8.41
C ARG A 506 -6.55 -1.68 -7.69
N GLU A 507 -7.43 -1.31 -6.77
CA GLU A 507 -7.30 -0.09 -5.96
C GLU A 507 -6.04 -0.13 -5.08
N SER A 508 -5.66 -1.30 -4.56
CA SER A 508 -4.58 -1.43 -3.57
C SER A 508 -3.20 -1.61 -4.19
N LEU A 509 -3.09 -2.43 -5.24
CA LEU A 509 -1.82 -2.73 -5.92
C LEU A 509 -1.57 -1.78 -7.08
N LEU A 510 -2.61 -1.49 -7.86
CA LEU A 510 -2.50 -0.64 -9.03
C LEU A 510 -2.92 0.81 -8.76
N GLN A 511 -3.55 1.13 -7.63
CA GLN A 511 -4.03 2.49 -7.32
C GLN A 511 -4.87 3.14 -8.43
N SER A 512 -5.52 2.32 -9.25
CA SER A 512 -6.43 2.76 -10.29
C SER A 512 -7.75 3.18 -9.67
N LYS A 513 -8.33 4.27 -10.17
CA LYS A 513 -9.60 4.82 -9.70
C LYS A 513 -10.80 4.16 -10.36
N VAL A 514 -10.58 3.46 -11.47
CA VAL A 514 -11.65 2.91 -12.30
C VAL A 514 -12.27 1.66 -11.64
N GLY A 515 -13.60 1.60 -11.64
CA GLY A 515 -14.41 0.52 -11.09
C GLY A 515 -14.35 -0.78 -11.89
N ASP A 516 -14.08 -0.72 -13.19
CA ASP A 516 -13.88 -1.85 -14.10
C ASP A 516 -12.69 -1.57 -15.05
N SER A 517 -11.89 -2.59 -15.37
CA SER A 517 -10.70 -2.45 -16.24
C SER A 517 -10.67 -3.45 -17.39
N GLN A 518 -11.77 -4.19 -17.59
CA GLN A 518 -11.90 -5.24 -18.60
C GLN A 518 -13.26 -5.17 -19.33
N GLY A 519 -13.84 -3.98 -19.41
CA GLY A 519 -15.02 -3.70 -20.24
C GLY A 519 -14.64 -3.31 -21.67
N THR A 520 -15.65 -2.92 -22.46
CA THR A 520 -15.44 -2.30 -23.78
C THR A 520 -14.67 -1.00 -23.60
N LEU A 521 -13.63 -0.77 -24.41
CA LEU A 521 -12.82 0.44 -24.33
C LEU A 521 -13.05 1.35 -25.53
N TRP A 522 -13.23 2.63 -25.25
CA TRP A 522 -13.23 3.72 -26.21
C TRP A 522 -11.92 4.50 -26.05
N VAL A 523 -11.13 4.59 -27.11
CA VAL A 523 -9.75 5.11 -27.03
C VAL A 523 -9.47 6.08 -28.18
N ASP A 524 -8.73 7.14 -27.92
CA ASP A 524 -8.15 7.96 -28.98
C ASP A 524 -7.23 7.10 -29.87
N GLY A 525 -7.43 7.17 -31.19
CA GLY A 525 -6.73 6.28 -32.11
C GLY A 525 -5.22 6.51 -32.15
N ALA A 526 -4.76 7.76 -32.04
CA ALA A 526 -3.33 8.06 -32.06
C ALA A 526 -2.67 7.59 -30.77
N TRP A 527 -3.28 7.94 -29.63
CA TRP A 527 -2.80 7.52 -28.31
C TRP A 527 -2.80 6.00 -28.15
N GLY A 528 -3.90 5.33 -28.54
CA GLY A 528 -4.04 3.88 -28.44
C GLY A 528 -3.02 3.12 -29.29
N ARG A 529 -2.68 3.62 -30.48
CA ARG A 529 -1.62 3.05 -31.31
C ARG A 529 -0.23 3.19 -30.69
N GLU A 530 0.06 4.32 -30.04
CA GLU A 530 1.33 4.49 -29.34
C GLU A 530 1.43 3.58 -28.11
N PHE A 531 0.35 3.51 -27.33
CA PHE A 531 0.22 2.53 -26.25
C PHE A 531 0.45 1.09 -26.76
N ALA A 532 -0.15 0.71 -27.90
CA ALA A 532 0.03 -0.62 -28.46
C ALA A 532 1.48 -0.93 -28.86
N ARG A 533 2.29 0.06 -29.24
CA ARG A 533 3.74 -0.12 -29.49
C ARG A 533 4.53 -0.38 -28.21
N LEU A 534 4.09 0.17 -27.08
CA LEU A 534 4.84 0.18 -25.82
C LEU A 534 4.34 -0.83 -24.78
N SER A 535 3.07 -1.26 -24.92
CA SER A 535 2.42 -2.21 -24.03
C SER A 535 3.20 -3.51 -23.90
N ARG A 536 3.07 -4.21 -22.78
CA ARG A 536 3.90 -5.39 -22.46
C ARG A 536 3.09 -6.65 -22.27
N GLU A 537 1.84 -6.51 -21.85
CA GLU A 537 0.97 -7.65 -21.67
C GLU A 537 0.58 -8.23 -23.03
N ASP A 538 0.42 -9.55 -23.07
CA ASP A 538 0.02 -10.35 -24.24
C ASP A 538 -1.34 -11.02 -24.02
N GLY A 539 -1.84 -11.03 -22.77
CA GLY A 539 -3.02 -11.74 -22.33
C GLY A 539 -4.16 -10.85 -21.82
N LEU A 540 -4.93 -11.39 -20.87
CA LEU A 540 -6.16 -10.77 -20.32
C LEU A 540 -5.95 -9.41 -19.63
N MET A 541 -4.71 -9.07 -19.29
CA MET A 541 -4.37 -7.86 -18.55
C MET A 541 -4.04 -6.66 -19.42
N TRP A 542 -4.01 -6.82 -20.74
CA TRP A 542 -3.66 -5.74 -21.67
C TRP A 542 -4.61 -4.55 -21.59
N THR A 543 -5.92 -4.79 -21.45
CA THR A 543 -6.92 -3.72 -21.26
C THR A 543 -6.74 -3.01 -19.91
N THR A 544 -6.30 -3.73 -18.89
CA THR A 544 -5.96 -3.14 -17.59
C THR A 544 -4.67 -2.33 -17.66
N GLU A 545 -3.67 -2.80 -18.41
CA GLU A 545 -2.46 -2.04 -18.70
C GLU A 545 -2.78 -0.72 -19.43
N LEU A 546 -3.71 -0.74 -20.39
CA LEU A 546 -4.17 0.43 -21.13
C LEU A 546 -4.80 1.47 -20.20
N VAL A 547 -5.74 1.05 -19.34
CA VAL A 547 -6.37 1.94 -18.37
C VAL A 547 -5.34 2.54 -17.41
N LEU A 548 -4.38 1.73 -16.94
CA LEU A 548 -3.31 2.22 -16.08
C LEU A 548 -2.43 3.25 -16.77
N ALA A 549 -2.02 2.98 -18.02
CA ALA A 549 -1.21 3.91 -18.79
C ALA A 549 -1.94 5.25 -18.96
N ALA A 550 -3.23 5.23 -19.26
CA ALA A 550 -4.06 6.43 -19.37
C ALA A 550 -4.07 7.25 -18.07
N GLU A 551 -4.38 6.61 -16.93
CA GLU A 551 -4.40 7.27 -15.62
C GLU A 551 -3.01 7.84 -15.23
N GLN A 552 -1.94 7.19 -15.66
CA GLN A 552 -0.57 7.62 -15.35
C GLN A 552 -0.05 8.75 -16.24
N GLN A 553 -0.63 8.91 -17.43
CA GLN A 553 -0.43 10.08 -18.29
C GLN A 553 -1.34 11.25 -17.92
N GLY A 554 -2.15 11.09 -16.88
CA GLY A 554 -3.02 12.14 -16.37
C GLY A 554 -4.33 12.26 -17.15
N HIS A 555 -4.65 11.33 -18.06
CA HIS A 555 -5.98 11.25 -18.63
C HIS A 555 -6.98 10.80 -17.57
N GLU A 556 -8.14 11.46 -17.54
CA GLU A 556 -9.29 10.96 -16.80
C GLU A 556 -9.94 9.84 -17.62
N VAL A 557 -10.22 8.71 -16.97
CA VAL A 557 -10.85 7.55 -17.61
C VAL A 557 -12.32 7.54 -17.23
N ASP A 558 -13.20 7.87 -18.18
CA ASP A 558 -14.64 7.94 -17.96
C ASP A 558 -15.27 6.54 -17.90
N GLU A 559 -16.07 6.26 -16.87
CA GLU A 559 -16.84 5.01 -16.75
C GLU A 559 -18.27 5.21 -17.28
N VAL A 560 -18.62 4.54 -18.37
CA VAL A 560 -19.96 4.58 -18.98
C VAL A 560 -20.79 3.39 -18.47
N PRO A 561 -22.06 3.61 -18.07
CA PRO A 561 -22.94 2.52 -17.66
C PRO A 561 -23.27 1.56 -18.80
N VAL A 562 -23.44 0.29 -18.46
CA VAL A 562 -23.74 -0.79 -19.41
C VAL A 562 -24.96 -1.62 -18.99
N SER A 563 -25.68 -2.17 -19.96
CA SER A 563 -26.76 -3.14 -19.73
C SER A 563 -26.39 -4.47 -20.36
N LEU A 564 -26.46 -5.55 -19.57
CA LEU A 564 -26.10 -6.89 -20.04
C LEU A 564 -27.26 -7.50 -20.83
N VAL A 565 -26.99 -8.00 -22.04
CA VAL A 565 -28.04 -8.62 -22.88
C VAL A 565 -28.36 -10.03 -22.36
N GLU A 566 -29.65 -10.38 -22.26
CA GLU A 566 -30.12 -11.65 -21.64
C GLU A 566 -29.58 -12.92 -22.33
N ARG A 567 -29.24 -12.86 -23.62
CA ARG A 567 -28.72 -13.99 -24.39
C ARG A 567 -27.38 -14.53 -23.84
N HIS A 568 -26.64 -13.72 -23.07
CA HIS A 568 -25.34 -14.07 -22.52
C HIS A 568 -25.40 -14.81 -21.17
N GLU A 569 -26.59 -15.19 -20.67
CA GLU A 569 -26.74 -16.00 -19.47
C GLU A 569 -26.53 -17.51 -19.70
N THR A 570 -26.69 -17.99 -20.94
CA THR A 570 -26.71 -19.44 -21.25
C THR A 570 -25.36 -20.03 -21.61
N GLY A 571 -24.35 -19.20 -21.89
CA GLY A 571 -22.97 -19.63 -22.06
C GLY A 571 -22.28 -19.72 -20.69
N THR A 572 -21.89 -20.92 -20.27
CA THR A 572 -20.93 -21.07 -19.16
C THR A 572 -19.76 -20.11 -19.42
N SER A 573 -19.57 -19.10 -18.56
CA SER A 573 -18.52 -18.12 -18.80
C SER A 573 -17.21 -18.88 -18.99
N ARG A 574 -16.52 -18.70 -20.13
CA ARG A 574 -15.26 -19.41 -20.47
C ARG A 574 -14.14 -19.18 -19.44
N PHE A 575 -14.38 -18.32 -18.44
CA PHE A 575 -13.54 -18.03 -17.30
C PHE A 575 -13.38 -19.26 -16.39
N ARG A 576 -12.20 -19.88 -16.42
CA ARG A 576 -11.84 -21.03 -15.59
C ARG A 576 -11.26 -20.56 -14.25
N PRO A 577 -11.29 -21.39 -13.18
CA PRO A 577 -10.62 -21.07 -11.92
C PRO A 577 -9.12 -20.72 -12.08
N GLY A 578 -8.45 -21.30 -13.09
CA GLY A 578 -7.07 -20.97 -13.44
C GLY A 578 -6.87 -19.53 -13.94
N ASP A 579 -7.90 -18.91 -14.52
CA ASP A 579 -7.83 -17.52 -15.00
C ASP A 579 -7.87 -16.52 -13.85
N ALA A 580 -8.45 -16.88 -12.70
CA ALA A 580 -8.38 -16.08 -11.48
C ALA A 580 -6.95 -15.99 -10.93
N ILE A 581 -6.22 -17.11 -10.90
CA ILE A 581 -4.81 -17.14 -10.47
C ILE A 581 -3.93 -16.36 -11.45
N ARG A 582 -4.12 -16.56 -12.78
CA ARG A 582 -3.43 -15.76 -13.79
C ARG A 582 -3.73 -14.29 -13.65
N SER A 583 -4.97 -13.92 -13.29
CA SER A 583 -5.34 -12.53 -13.07
C SER A 583 -4.60 -11.94 -11.87
N VAL A 584 -4.51 -12.65 -10.74
CA VAL A 584 -3.73 -12.20 -9.57
C VAL A 584 -2.25 -12.05 -9.90
N ILE A 585 -1.65 -13.02 -10.62
CA ILE A 585 -0.26 -12.93 -11.09
C ILE A 585 -0.09 -11.73 -12.03
N GLY A 586 -1.05 -11.49 -12.92
CA GLY A 586 -1.10 -10.36 -13.83
C GLY A 586 -1.18 -9.02 -13.09
N PHE A 587 -2.03 -8.89 -12.05
CA PHE A 587 -2.09 -7.70 -11.19
C PHE A 587 -0.74 -7.44 -10.50
N VAL A 588 -0.09 -8.48 -9.99
CA VAL A 588 1.25 -8.36 -9.37
C VAL A 588 2.30 -7.94 -10.40
N ARG A 589 2.28 -8.53 -11.61
CA ARG A 589 3.18 -8.18 -12.71
C ARG A 589 2.99 -6.75 -13.18
N LEU A 590 1.75 -6.31 -13.36
CA LEU A 590 1.42 -4.92 -13.67
C LEU A 590 1.87 -4.01 -12.53
N ALA A 591 1.64 -4.35 -11.27
CA ALA A 591 2.09 -3.56 -10.13
C ALA A 591 3.63 -3.42 -10.04
N ILE A 592 4.38 -4.38 -10.62
CA ILE A 592 5.85 -4.36 -10.70
C ILE A 592 6.36 -3.36 -11.74
N TYR A 593 5.64 -3.16 -12.84
CA TYR A 593 6.05 -2.28 -13.96
C TYR A 593 5.19 -1.04 -14.13
N LYS A 594 4.17 -0.90 -13.29
CA LYS A 594 3.12 0.11 -13.35
C LYS A 594 3.67 1.47 -13.74
N ASP A 595 4.70 1.97 -13.07
CA ASP A 595 5.13 3.37 -13.24
C ASP A 595 6.13 3.62 -14.38
N ASP A 596 6.18 2.73 -15.38
CA ASP A 596 6.96 2.97 -16.59
C ASP A 596 6.28 3.95 -17.56
N TYR A 597 4.97 4.13 -17.46
CA TYR A 597 4.21 5.14 -18.22
C TYR A 597 4.17 6.51 -17.54
N CYS A 598 4.59 6.60 -16.28
CA CYS A 598 4.68 7.87 -15.54
C CYS A 598 5.85 8.73 -16.07
N ASN A 599 5.55 9.95 -16.49
CA ASN A 599 6.45 10.94 -17.09
C ASN A 599 6.82 10.68 -18.57
N GLU A 600 5.95 10.01 -19.32
CA GLU A 600 6.10 9.90 -20.77
C GLU A 600 5.11 10.84 -21.47
N ASP A 601 5.63 11.79 -22.26
CA ASP A 601 4.82 12.62 -23.16
C ASP A 601 4.58 11.83 -24.44
N TRP A 602 3.48 11.07 -24.50
CA TRP A 602 3.10 10.33 -25.73
C TRP A 602 2.45 11.23 -26.77
N GLU A 603 2.04 12.45 -26.38
CA GLU A 603 1.52 13.47 -27.28
C GLU A 603 2.56 14.57 -27.55
N ARG A 604 2.95 14.72 -28.82
CA ARG A 604 2.96 16.08 -29.41
C ARG A 604 1.50 16.48 -29.49
N SER A 605 1.07 17.30 -28.54
CA SER A 605 -0.27 17.86 -28.48
C SER A 605 -0.77 18.26 -29.87
N THR A 606 -1.86 17.63 -30.30
CA THR A 606 -2.71 18.13 -31.40
C THR A 606 -3.66 19.24 -30.91
N ARG A 607 -3.36 19.90 -29.77
CA ARG A 607 -3.93 21.22 -29.52
C ARG A 607 -3.53 22.08 -30.72
N PRO A 608 -4.49 22.70 -31.43
CA PRO A 608 -4.11 23.79 -32.33
C PRO A 608 -3.34 24.80 -31.47
N ASP A 609 -2.15 25.18 -31.94
CA ASP A 609 -1.36 26.26 -31.36
C ASP A 609 -2.26 27.50 -31.27
N THR A 610 -2.89 27.68 -30.11
CA THR A 610 -3.47 28.94 -29.69
C THR A 610 -2.36 29.75 -29.02
N ALA A 611 -1.20 29.81 -29.69
CA ALA A 611 -0.21 30.83 -29.47
C ALA A 611 -0.45 31.90 -30.53
N THR A 612 -1.28 32.86 -30.13
CA THR A 612 -1.40 34.21 -30.68
C THR A 612 -0.19 34.64 -31.51
N VAL A 613 -0.41 34.73 -32.82
CA VAL A 613 0.19 35.77 -33.65
C VAL A 613 -0.41 37.08 -33.15
N GLU A 614 0.32 37.80 -32.30
CA GLU A 614 0.18 39.24 -32.18
C GLU A 614 1.53 39.88 -32.51
N ALA A 615 1.46 40.84 -33.43
CA ALA A 615 2.53 41.65 -33.97
C ALA A 615 3.02 42.71 -32.98
#